data_AF-A0AB39Z2P5-F1
#
_entry.id   AF-A0AB39Z2P5-F1
#
_cell.length_a   1.000
_cell.length_b   1.000
_cell.length_c   1.000
_cell.angle_alpha   90.00
_cell.angle_beta   90.00
_cell.angle_gamma   90.00
#
_symmetry.space_group_name_H-M   'P 1'
#
loop_
_entity.id
_entity.type
_entity.pdbx_description
1 polymer ?
#
loop_
_entity_poly.entity_id
_entity_poly.type
_entity_poly.pdbx_seq_one_letter_code
_entity_poly.pdbx_strand_id
1 'polypeptide(L)'
;MLHLRFVFMAALPVVVMLLLQVSQPADGFIIRLITETLQNNVAGEPILHERTSWDFDPEAAKKARSLYYEKNGFRSAKFIERLGVGLDGQHQDRRAEQGHRDVGRLNGEHNVNYPPSSA
;
A
#
# COMPACT_ATOMS: atom_id res chain seq x y z
N MET A 1 -56.89 -47.51 -6.66
CA MET A 1 -57.07 -46.06 -6.92
C MET A 1 -56.60 -45.19 -5.75
N LEU A 2 -56.96 -45.48 -4.49
CA LEU A 2 -56.60 -44.64 -3.33
C LEU A 2 -55.08 -44.56 -3.04
N HIS A 3 -54.37 -45.70 -3.08
CA HIS A 3 -52.93 -45.76 -2.82
C HIS A 3 -52.08 -44.97 -3.82
N LEU A 4 -52.46 -44.96 -5.10
CA LEU A 4 -51.74 -44.20 -6.13
C LEU A 4 -51.86 -42.69 -5.91
N ARG A 5 -53.01 -42.22 -5.42
CA ARG A 5 -53.24 -40.81 -5.07
C ARG A 5 -52.44 -40.39 -3.84
N PHE A 6 -52.33 -41.26 -2.83
CA PHE A 6 -51.50 -41.00 -1.65
C PHE A 6 -50.01 -40.94 -1.99
N VAL A 7 -49.53 -41.84 -2.85
CA VAL A 7 -48.13 -41.81 -3.32
C VAL A 7 -47.84 -40.52 -4.09
N PHE A 8 -48.75 -40.09 -4.96
CA PHE A 8 -48.59 -38.82 -5.69
C PHE A 8 -48.61 -37.59 -4.77
N MET A 9 -49.51 -37.57 -3.79
CA MET A 9 -49.63 -36.46 -2.82
C MET A 9 -48.43 -36.36 -1.88
N ALA A 10 -47.71 -37.46 -1.64
CA ALA A 10 -46.48 -37.47 -0.84
C ALA A 10 -45.22 -37.23 -1.69
N ALA A 11 -45.17 -37.79 -2.91
CA ALA A 11 -44.00 -37.68 -3.79
C ALA A 11 -43.85 -36.26 -4.38
N LEU A 12 -44.95 -35.62 -4.76
CA LEU A 12 -44.93 -34.29 -5.36
C LEU A 12 -44.33 -33.20 -4.45
N PRO A 13 -44.73 -33.07 -3.16
CA PRO A 13 -44.09 -32.09 -2.27
C PRO A 13 -42.63 -32.43 -1.97
N VAL A 14 -42.25 -33.71 -1.93
CA VAL A 14 -40.85 -34.14 -1.75
C VAL A 14 -40.00 -33.74 -2.96
N VAL A 15 -40.52 -33.93 -4.18
CA VAL A 15 -39.85 -33.51 -5.42
C VAL A 15 -39.73 -31.98 -5.49
N VAL A 16 -40.78 -31.25 -5.10
CA VAL A 16 -40.74 -29.78 -5.05
C VAL A 16 -39.71 -29.29 -4.01
N MET A 17 -39.64 -29.93 -2.84
CA MET A 17 -38.65 -29.60 -1.81
C MET A 17 -37.21 -29.87 -2.27
N LEU A 18 -36.99 -30.98 -2.99
CA LEU A 18 -35.70 -31.29 -3.62
C LEU A 18 -35.31 -30.26 -4.69
N LEU A 19 -36.25 -29.81 -5.51
CA LEU A 19 -36.01 -28.78 -6.53
C LEU A 19 -35.64 -27.43 -5.90
N LEU A 20 -36.28 -27.05 -4.79
CA LEU A 20 -35.97 -25.82 -4.05
C LEU A 20 -34.59 -25.87 -3.35
N GLN A 21 -34.10 -27.06 -2.98
CA GLN A 21 -32.74 -27.21 -2.44
C GLN A 21 -31.65 -27.10 -3.52
N VAL A 22 -31.98 -27.47 -4.77
CA VAL A 22 -31.07 -27.38 -5.91
C VAL A 22 -31.03 -25.97 -6.52
N SER A 23 -32.07 -25.15 -6.32
CA SER A 23 -32.04 -23.74 -6.70
C SER A 23 -31.12 -22.95 -5.75
N GLN A 24 -29.82 -22.98 -6.03
CA GLN A 24 -28.85 -22.08 -5.42
C GLN A 24 -29.22 -20.62 -5.73
N PRO A 25 -28.97 -19.65 -4.83
CA PRO A 25 -29.25 -18.25 -5.09
C PRO A 25 -28.30 -17.74 -6.18
N ALA A 26 -28.83 -17.53 -7.39
CA ALA A 26 -28.13 -16.94 -8.52
C ALA A 26 -27.53 -15.55 -8.18
N ASP A 27 -28.11 -14.87 -7.19
CA ASP A 27 -27.67 -13.56 -6.69
C ASP A 27 -26.23 -13.57 -6.17
N GLY A 28 -25.80 -14.67 -5.54
CA GLY A 28 -24.45 -14.78 -5.01
C GLY A 28 -23.38 -14.75 -6.11
N PHE A 29 -23.67 -15.35 -7.26
CA PHE A 29 -22.77 -15.35 -8.42
C PHE A 29 -22.68 -13.97 -9.06
N ILE A 30 -23.83 -13.31 -9.27
CA ILE A 30 -23.87 -11.99 -9.91
C ILE A 30 -23.18 -10.94 -9.03
N ILE A 31 -23.47 -10.94 -7.72
CA ILE A 31 -22.82 -10.02 -6.78
C ILE A 31 -21.32 -10.26 -6.78
N ARG A 32 -20.89 -11.53 -6.71
CA ARG A 32 -19.46 -11.90 -6.75
C ARG A 32 -18.76 -11.42 -8.01
N LEU A 33 -19.38 -11.62 -9.18
CA LEU A 33 -18.83 -11.17 -10.47
C LEU A 33 -18.65 -9.65 -10.50
N ILE A 34 -19.64 -8.89 -10.05
CA ILE A 34 -19.57 -7.42 -9.99
C ILE A 34 -18.48 -6.97 -9.02
N THR A 35 -18.43 -7.56 -7.82
CA THR A 35 -17.44 -7.18 -6.81
C THR A 35 -16.02 -7.51 -7.23
N GLU A 36 -15.78 -8.69 -7.80
CA GLU A 36 -14.45 -9.09 -8.28
C GLU A 36 -14.00 -8.22 -9.45
N THR A 37 -14.90 -7.90 -10.38
CA THR A 37 -14.59 -7.00 -11.51
C THR A 37 -14.22 -5.61 -11.02
N LEU A 38 -14.99 -5.02 -10.10
CA LEU A 38 -14.68 -3.71 -9.54
C LEU A 38 -13.39 -3.70 -8.74
N GLN A 39 -13.17 -4.70 -7.89
CA GLN A 39 -11.95 -4.81 -7.08
C GLN A 39 -10.70 -4.94 -7.96
N ASN A 40 -10.75 -5.78 -9.00
CA ASN A 40 -9.62 -5.99 -9.90
C ASN A 40 -9.32 -4.74 -10.76
N ASN A 41 -10.34 -3.94 -11.11
CA ASN A 41 -10.13 -2.70 -11.86
C ASN A 41 -9.64 -1.54 -10.98
N VAL A 42 -10.06 -1.46 -9.71
CA VAL A 42 -9.71 -0.37 -8.80
C VAL A 42 -8.37 -0.63 -8.08
N ALA A 43 -8.17 -1.84 -7.58
CA ALA A 43 -6.99 -2.22 -6.81
C ALA A 43 -5.91 -2.93 -7.67
N GLY A 44 -6.24 -3.29 -8.91
CA GLY A 44 -5.43 -4.19 -9.72
C GLY A 44 -5.60 -5.64 -9.30
N GLU A 45 -5.47 -6.57 -10.24
CA GLU A 45 -5.42 -7.99 -9.89
C GLU A 45 -4.12 -8.27 -9.10
N PRO A 46 -4.15 -9.04 -8.00
CA PRO A 46 -2.99 -9.29 -7.14
C PRO A 46 -1.97 -10.26 -7.78
N ILE A 47 -1.67 -10.10 -9.08
CA ILE A 47 -0.72 -10.90 -9.85
C ILE A 47 0.73 -10.43 -9.60
N LEU A 48 0.94 -9.17 -9.23
CA LEU A 48 2.26 -8.50 -9.28
C LEU A 48 2.95 -8.25 -7.93
N HIS A 49 2.60 -8.98 -6.88
CA HIS A 49 3.36 -8.89 -5.63
C HIS A 49 4.65 -9.71 -5.78
N GLU A 50 5.65 -9.13 -6.45
CA GLU A 50 7.00 -9.70 -6.52
C GLU A 50 7.58 -9.71 -5.10
N ARG A 51 7.79 -10.91 -4.54
CA ARG A 51 8.43 -11.07 -3.24
C ARG A 51 9.90 -10.68 -3.36
N THR A 52 10.20 -9.42 -3.12
CA THR A 52 11.56 -8.91 -3.12
C THR A 52 12.17 -9.14 -1.74
N SER A 53 13.18 -10.00 -1.66
CA SER A 53 14.01 -10.13 -0.45
C SER A 53 15.09 -9.07 -0.47
N TRP A 54 15.16 -8.26 0.58
CA TRP A 54 16.23 -7.30 0.80
C TRP A 54 17.16 -7.83 1.89
N ASP A 55 18.45 -7.90 1.60
CA ASP A 55 19.47 -8.17 2.63
C ASP A 55 19.72 -6.86 3.40
N PHE A 56 18.98 -6.67 4.49
CA PHE A 56 19.09 -5.48 5.33
C PHE A 56 20.18 -5.68 6.38
N ASP A 57 21.36 -5.11 6.14
CA ASP A 57 22.39 -4.96 7.17
C ASP A 57 22.15 -3.65 7.96
N PRO A 58 21.74 -3.72 9.24
CA PRO A 58 21.50 -2.53 10.07
C PRO A 58 22.75 -1.66 10.28
N GLU A 59 23.95 -2.23 10.14
CA GLU A 59 25.22 -1.53 10.32
C GLU A 59 25.80 -0.98 9.01
N ALA A 60 25.31 -1.44 7.84
CA ALA A 60 25.80 -0.98 6.53
C ALA A 60 25.62 0.53 6.36
N ALA A 61 24.48 1.08 6.81
CA ALA A 61 24.22 2.51 6.75
C ALA A 61 25.21 3.32 7.61
N LYS A 62 25.59 2.81 8.80
CA LYS A 62 26.56 3.48 9.68
C LYS A 62 27.97 3.47 9.09
N LYS A 63 28.39 2.35 8.49
CA LYS A 63 29.70 2.22 7.81
C LYS A 63 29.77 3.06 6.54
N ALA A 64 28.71 3.07 5.73
CA ALA A 64 28.63 3.89 4.53
C ALA A 64 28.67 5.39 4.88
N ARG A 65 28.03 5.78 6.00
CA ARG A 65 28.04 7.15 6.50
C ARG A 65 29.47 7.64 6.82
N SER A 66 30.27 6.86 7.56
CA SER A 66 31.65 7.27 7.90
C SER A 66 32.53 7.44 6.67
N LEU A 67 32.51 6.48 5.75
CA LEU A 67 33.22 6.55 4.46
C LEU A 67 32.78 7.74 3.61
N TYR A 68 31.48 8.04 3.62
CA TYR A 68 30.92 9.16 2.86
C TYR A 68 31.37 10.52 3.43
N TYR A 69 31.41 10.68 4.76
CA TYR A 69 31.94 11.89 5.40
C TYR A 69 33.43 12.06 5.16
N GLU A 70 34.21 10.98 5.23
CA GLU A 70 35.65 11.00 4.96
C GLU A 70 35.94 11.47 3.52
N LYS A 71 35.16 10.96 2.56
CA LYS A 71 35.32 11.32 1.14
C LYS A 71 34.84 12.73 0.79
N ASN A 72 33.70 13.17 1.33
CA ASN A 72 33.01 14.38 0.89
C ASN A 72 33.16 15.58 1.85
N GLY A 73 33.80 15.37 3.01
CA GLY A 73 34.06 16.41 4.01
C GLY A 73 32.78 17.05 4.57
N PHE A 74 32.87 18.26 5.13
CA PHE A 74 31.75 18.97 5.76
C PHE A 74 30.56 19.26 4.81
N ARG A 75 30.79 19.32 3.49
CA ARG A 75 29.74 19.63 2.50
C ARG A 75 28.78 18.45 2.23
N SER A 76 29.16 17.27 2.69
CA SER A 76 28.42 16.00 2.60
C SER A 76 27.01 16.08 3.21
N ALA A 77 26.84 16.80 4.33
CA ALA A 77 25.54 16.99 4.98
C ALA A 77 24.53 17.68 4.05
N LYS A 78 24.97 18.75 3.37
CA LYS A 78 24.14 19.49 2.40
C LYS A 78 23.82 18.69 1.14
N PHE A 79 24.66 17.71 0.78
CA PHE A 79 24.39 16.82 -0.35
C PHE A 79 23.37 15.75 0.01
N ILE A 80 23.48 15.12 1.19
CA ILE A 80 22.47 14.16 1.68
C ILE A 80 21.11 14.85 1.80
N GLU A 81 21.09 16.07 2.36
CA GLU A 81 19.88 16.89 2.42
C GLU A 81 19.28 17.07 1.02
N ARG A 82 20.08 17.47 0.02
CA ARG A 82 19.63 17.62 -1.37
C ARG A 82 19.10 16.34 -2.01
N LEU A 83 19.74 15.19 -1.77
CA LEU A 83 19.24 13.91 -2.25
C LEU A 83 17.85 13.59 -1.69
N GLY A 84 17.59 13.97 -0.44
CA GLY A 84 16.29 13.78 0.22
C GLY A 84 15.17 14.67 -0.33
N VAL A 85 15.49 15.75 -1.05
CA VAL A 85 14.49 16.68 -1.62
C VAL A 85 14.12 16.33 -3.08
N GLY A 86 14.43 15.11 -3.55
CA GLY A 86 14.12 14.64 -4.92
C GLY A 86 14.97 15.29 -6.02
N LEU A 87 14.72 14.93 -7.29
CA LEU A 87 15.42 15.47 -8.48
C LEU A 87 14.50 16.19 -9.50
N ASP A 88 13.21 16.29 -9.20
CA ASP A 88 12.16 16.81 -10.10
C ASP A 88 12.07 18.36 -10.18
N GLY A 89 13.02 19.08 -9.61
CA GLY A 89 13.04 20.55 -9.59
C GLY A 89 12.22 21.20 -8.47
N GLN A 90 11.37 20.48 -7.74
CA GLN A 90 10.53 21.02 -6.64
C GLN A 90 11.28 21.08 -5.30
N HIS A 91 12.57 21.43 -5.33
CA HIS A 91 13.44 21.36 -4.16
C HIS A 91 13.24 22.51 -3.17
N GLN A 92 12.63 23.62 -3.60
CA GLN A 92 12.43 24.78 -2.74
C GLN A 92 11.21 24.61 -1.85
N ASP A 93 10.07 24.20 -2.42
CA ASP A 93 8.82 24.01 -1.69
C ASP A 93 8.97 22.92 -0.62
N ARG A 94 9.58 21.78 -0.98
CA ARG A 94 9.85 20.69 -0.03
C ARG A 94 10.84 21.06 1.07
N ARG A 95 11.80 21.95 0.78
CA ARG A 95 12.72 22.48 1.80
C ARG A 95 11.99 23.43 2.74
N ALA A 96 11.06 24.25 2.23
CA ALA A 96 10.22 25.11 3.07
C ALA A 96 9.31 24.28 3.98
N GLU A 97 8.67 23.24 3.45
CA GLU A 97 7.86 22.30 4.22
C GLU A 97 8.69 21.56 5.29
N GLN A 98 9.91 21.12 4.96
CA GLN A 98 10.85 20.56 5.94
C GLN A 98 11.17 21.57 7.04
N GLY A 99 11.49 22.81 6.66
CA GLY A 99 11.74 23.89 7.60
C GLY A 99 10.59 24.10 8.57
N HIS A 100 9.34 24.14 8.08
CA HIS A 100 8.15 24.25 8.93
C HIS A 100 7.96 23.05 9.87
N ARG A 101 8.27 21.83 9.44
CA ARG A 101 8.17 20.62 10.29
C ARG A 101 9.25 20.53 11.36
N ASP A 102 10.41 21.12 11.10
CA ASP A 102 11.59 21.02 11.94
C ASP A 102 11.67 22.18 12.96
N VAL A 103 10.79 23.18 12.87
CA VAL A 103 10.63 24.22 13.90
C VAL A 103 10.39 23.58 15.27
N GLY A 104 11.30 23.83 16.21
CA GLY A 104 11.21 23.34 17.59
C GLY A 104 11.59 21.87 17.79
N ARG A 105 12.04 21.16 16.75
CA ARG A 105 12.67 19.83 16.86
C ARG A 105 14.20 19.96 16.94
N LEU A 106 14.85 19.03 17.63
CA LEU A 106 16.32 18.90 17.74
C LEU A 106 17.07 20.03 18.48
N ASN A 107 16.51 20.62 19.55
CA ASN A 107 17.18 21.62 20.41
C ASN A 107 17.80 22.83 19.66
N GLY A 108 17.34 23.13 18.45
CA GLY A 108 17.84 24.26 17.66
C GLY A 108 19.16 24.01 16.91
N GLU A 109 19.73 22.80 16.95
CA GLU A 109 20.85 22.44 16.06
C GLU A 109 20.31 22.01 14.68
N HIS A 110 20.07 22.99 13.82
CA HIS A 110 20.04 22.77 12.38
C HIS A 110 21.26 23.46 11.77
N ASN A 111 22.00 22.76 10.92
CA ASN A 111 23.21 23.29 10.27
C ASN A 111 22.82 24.54 9.45
N VAL A 112 23.06 25.73 10.01
CA VAL A 112 22.73 27.00 9.34
C VAL A 112 23.52 27.06 8.05
N ASN A 113 22.83 27.27 6.93
CA ASN A 113 23.48 27.36 5.61
C ASN A 113 24.56 28.44 5.64
N TYR A 114 25.79 28.09 5.23
CA TYR A 114 26.86 29.05 4.99
C TYR A 114 26.91 29.45 3.50
N PRO A 115 27.06 30.75 3.17
CA PRO A 115 26.97 31.88 4.10
C PRO A 115 25.52 32.07 4.60
N PRO A 116 25.32 32.60 5.81
CA PRO A 116 23.98 32.88 6.33
C PRO A 116 23.27 33.85 5.38
N SER A 117 21.94 33.69 5.22
CA SER A 117 21.17 34.67 4.46
C SER A 117 21.31 36.03 5.15
N SER A 118 21.79 37.03 4.41
CA SER A 118 21.85 38.41 4.88
C SER A 118 20.42 38.85 5.22
N ALA A 119 20.13 38.95 6.52
CA ALA A 119 19.00 39.71 7.03
C ALA A 119 19.23 41.21 6.78
#